data_AF-A0A834YFP1-F1
#
_entry.id   AF-A0A834YFP1-F1
#
_cell.length_a   1.000
_cell.length_b   1.000
_cell.length_c   1.000
_cell.angle_alpha   90.00
_cell.angle_beta   90.00
_cell.angle_gamma   90.00
#
_symmetry.space_group_name_H-M   'P 1'
#
loop_
_entity.id
_entity.type
_entity.pdbx_description
1 polymer ?
#
loop_
_entity_poly.entity_id
_entity_poly.type
_entity_poly.pdbx_seq_one_letter_code
_entity_poly.pdbx_strand_id
1 'polypeptide(L)'
;MEAVSPITDIINRLWDCITLRTDYIRELQENLNTLGSRMAELRGVRNDVKTRVDIAEERQMKRKEEVGLWLQRVESTGHEVDQIIAEGNQQLSNRCIGGCCPKHCLSSYKVGKKVAQKLKMVADLKSEGNFSEVAYILPPPAVEDIHGPQTDCGHGLDV
;
A
#
# COMPACT_ATOMS: atom_id res chain seq x y z
N MET A 1 35.38 -40.25 29.38
CA MET A 1 34.75 -38.95 29.68
C MET A 1 35.77 -37.88 29.31
N GLU A 2 35.75 -37.50 28.03
CA GLU A 2 35.02 -36.30 27.57
C GLU A 2 35.71 -35.03 28.09
N ALA A 3 36.91 -34.75 27.59
CA ALA A 3 37.39 -33.37 27.53
C ALA A 3 36.71 -32.74 26.31
N VAL A 4 35.41 -32.41 26.42
CA VAL A 4 34.80 -31.44 25.51
C VAL A 4 35.49 -30.13 25.85
N SER A 5 36.44 -29.77 24.99
CA SER A 5 37.34 -28.64 25.20
C SER A 5 36.52 -27.34 25.30
N PRO A 6 36.83 -26.41 26.21
CA PRO A 6 36.21 -25.09 26.25
C PRO A 6 36.23 -24.37 24.88
N ILE A 7 37.19 -24.73 24.03
CA ILE A 7 37.36 -24.21 22.67
C ILE A 7 36.23 -24.71 21.75
N THR A 8 35.78 -25.97 21.86
CA THR A 8 34.72 -26.52 21.00
C THR A 8 33.37 -25.90 21.34
N ASP A 9 33.10 -25.63 22.62
CA ASP A 9 31.86 -24.94 23.04
C ASP A 9 31.80 -23.49 22.56
N ILE A 10 32.95 -22.79 22.54
CA ILE A 10 33.05 -21.44 21.99
C ILE A 10 32.82 -21.45 20.47
N ILE A 11 33.44 -22.39 19.75
CA ILE A 11 33.27 -22.53 18.29
C ILE A 11 31.81 -22.84 17.95
N ASN A 12 31.18 -23.78 18.66
CA ASN A 12 29.77 -24.14 18.45
C ASN A 12 28.84 -22.93 18.68
N ARG A 13 29.05 -22.16 19.76
CA ARG A 13 28.25 -20.95 20.03
C ARG A 13 28.44 -19.84 18.97
N LEU A 14 29.66 -19.67 18.47
CA LEU A 14 29.93 -18.74 17.38
C LEU A 14 29.28 -19.19 16.08
N TRP A 15 29.35 -20.48 15.78
CA TRP A 15 28.69 -21.09 14.63
C TRP A 15 27.17 -20.91 14.68
N ASP A 16 26.55 -21.19 15.83
CA ASP A 16 25.10 -21.00 16.04
C ASP A 16 24.66 -19.54 15.89
N CYS A 17 25.43 -18.57 16.40
CA CYS A 17 25.09 -17.16 16.20
C CYS A 17 25.30 -16.73 14.73
N ILE A 18 26.28 -17.30 14.01
CA ILE A 18 26.49 -17.03 12.58
C ILE A 18 25.33 -17.61 11.76
N THR A 19 24.92 -18.88 11.99
CA THR A 19 23.85 -19.55 11.24
C THR A 19 22.50 -18.88 11.45
N LEU A 20 22.12 -18.61 12.70
CA LEU A 20 20.88 -17.89 13.03
C LEU A 20 20.82 -16.51 12.38
N ARG A 21 21.95 -15.80 12.34
CA ARG A 21 22.06 -14.51 11.66
C ARG A 21 21.89 -14.65 10.15
N THR A 22 22.54 -15.63 9.52
CA THR A 22 22.44 -15.82 8.07
C THR A 22 21.02 -16.19 7.64
N ASP A 23 20.34 -17.05 8.40
CA ASP A 23 18.94 -17.41 8.12
C ASP A 23 18.02 -16.21 8.27
N TYR A 24 18.18 -15.43 9.35
CA TYR A 24 17.40 -14.21 9.54
C TYR A 24 17.59 -13.19 8.40
N ILE A 25 18.84 -12.94 7.99
CA ILE A 25 19.15 -12.01 6.89
C ILE A 25 18.48 -12.46 5.60
N ARG A 26 18.60 -13.75 5.28
CA ARG A 26 18.00 -14.34 4.08
C ARG A 26 16.47 -14.23 4.12
N GLU A 27 15.84 -14.61 5.23
CA GLU A 27 14.39 -14.55 5.40
C GLU A 27 13.88 -13.11 5.32
N LEU A 28 14.54 -12.15 5.99
CA LEU A 28 14.17 -10.75 5.90
C LEU A 28 14.28 -10.24 4.46
N GLN A 29 15.36 -10.57 3.75
CA GLN A 29 15.55 -10.16 2.36
C GLN A 29 14.46 -10.73 1.43
N GLU A 30 14.14 -12.02 1.57
CA GLU A 30 13.05 -12.68 0.83
C GLU A 30 11.69 -12.02 1.11
N ASN A 31 11.41 -11.72 2.38
CA ASN A 31 10.16 -11.07 2.81
C ASN A 31 10.04 -9.63 2.29
N LEU A 32 11.12 -8.84 2.29
CA LEU A 32 11.14 -7.48 1.73
C LEU A 32 10.91 -7.50 0.21
N ASN A 33 11.56 -8.42 -0.50
CA ASN A 33 11.36 -8.60 -1.94
C ASN A 33 9.91 -8.97 -2.26
N THR A 34 9.35 -9.90 -1.48
CA THR A 34 7.95 -10.32 -1.61
C THR A 34 7.01 -9.15 -1.38
N LEU A 35 7.23 -8.36 -0.32
CA LEU A 35 6.41 -7.19 -0.02
C LEU A 35 6.45 -6.15 -1.15
N GLY A 36 7.66 -5.84 -1.67
CA GLY A 36 7.82 -4.92 -2.79
C GLY A 36 7.10 -5.40 -4.06
N SER A 37 7.24 -6.68 -4.40
CA SER A 37 6.54 -7.28 -5.54
C SER A 37 5.02 -7.20 -5.40
N ARG A 38 4.47 -7.60 -4.24
CA ARG A 38 3.02 -7.52 -3.98
C ARG A 38 2.50 -6.09 -4.02
N MET A 39 3.27 -5.13 -3.50
CA MET A 39 2.89 -3.72 -3.57
C MET A 39 2.90 -3.19 -5.01
N ALA A 40 3.85 -3.63 -5.85
CA ALA A 40 3.87 -3.28 -7.27
C ALA A 40 2.65 -3.84 -8.02
N GLU A 41 2.26 -5.10 -7.75
CA GLU A 41 1.02 -5.68 -8.28
C GLU A 41 -0.21 -4.85 -7.88
N LEU A 42 -0.31 -4.46 -6.61
CA LEU A 42 -1.42 -3.65 -6.10
C LEU A 42 -1.45 -2.24 -6.74
N ARG A 43 -0.29 -1.61 -6.95
CA ARG A 43 -0.17 -0.34 -7.68
C ARG A 43 -0.69 -0.48 -9.12
N GLY A 44 -0.45 -1.62 -9.78
CA GLY A 44 -1.03 -1.94 -11.08
C GLY A 44 -2.56 -1.92 -11.04
N VAL A 45 -3.18 -2.69 -10.14
CA VAL A 45 -4.65 -2.71 -9.96
C VAL A 45 -5.20 -1.31 -9.67
N ARG A 46 -4.50 -0.55 -8.82
CA ARG A 46 -4.89 0.83 -8.50
C ARG A 46 -4.90 1.72 -9.72
N ASN A 47 -3.89 1.62 -10.58
CA ASN A 47 -3.82 2.41 -11.80
C ASN A 47 -4.98 2.09 -12.74
N ASP A 48 -5.31 0.81 -12.92
CA ASP A 48 -6.44 0.39 -13.76
C ASP A 48 -7.78 0.95 -13.23
N VAL A 49 -8.01 0.85 -11.92
CA VAL A 49 -9.21 1.43 -11.27
C VAL A 49 -9.22 2.95 -11.43
N LYS A 50 -8.08 3.62 -11.22
CA LYS A 50 -7.96 5.08 -11.36
C LYS A 50 -8.28 5.53 -12.79
N THR A 51 -7.76 4.84 -13.81
CA THR A 51 -8.07 5.13 -15.21
C THR A 51 -9.57 5.00 -15.50
N ARG A 52 -10.22 3.96 -14.99
CA ARG A 52 -11.69 3.78 -15.16
C ARG A 52 -12.47 4.90 -14.48
N VAL A 53 -12.02 5.35 -13.30
CA VAL A 53 -12.60 6.48 -12.58
C VAL A 53 -12.44 7.76 -13.40
N ASP A 54 -11.26 8.02 -13.94
CA ASP A 54 -10.98 9.23 -14.73
C ASP A 54 -11.89 9.29 -15.97
N ILE A 55 -12.02 8.18 -16.71
CA ILE A 55 -12.94 8.06 -17.85
C ILE A 55 -14.40 8.31 -17.44
N ALA A 56 -14.82 7.84 -16.26
CA ALA A 56 -16.18 8.05 -15.79
C ALA A 56 -16.43 9.52 -15.41
N GLU A 57 -15.45 10.17 -14.77
CA GLU A 57 -15.53 11.59 -14.40
C GLU A 57 -15.51 12.51 -15.62
N GLU A 58 -14.76 12.18 -16.67
CA GLU A 58 -14.82 12.85 -17.98
C GLU A 58 -16.22 12.80 -18.59
N ARG A 59 -16.98 11.73 -18.31
CA ARG A 59 -18.38 11.56 -18.72
C ARG A 59 -19.38 12.19 -17.75
N GLN A 60 -18.92 13.07 -16.85
CA GLN A 60 -19.72 13.70 -15.81
C GLN A 60 -20.41 12.72 -14.85
N MET A 61 -19.87 11.52 -14.70
CA MET A 61 -20.32 10.57 -13.69
C MET A 61 -19.65 10.87 -12.35
N LYS A 62 -20.34 10.56 -11.25
CA LYS A 62 -19.79 10.75 -9.90
C LYS A 62 -19.12 9.46 -9.44
N ARG A 63 -17.83 9.52 -9.16
CA ARG A 63 -17.05 8.43 -8.54
C ARG A 63 -17.74 7.91 -7.27
N LYS A 64 -17.74 6.59 -7.07
CA LYS A 64 -18.18 5.99 -5.80
C LYS A 64 -17.20 6.35 -4.68
N GLU A 65 -17.73 6.68 -3.51
CA GLU A 65 -16.91 7.07 -2.36
C GLU A 65 -15.96 5.95 -1.91
N GLU A 66 -16.45 4.70 -1.89
CA GLU A 66 -15.65 3.52 -1.55
C GLU A 66 -14.41 3.36 -2.43
N VAL A 67 -14.53 3.68 -3.73
CA VAL A 67 -13.42 3.62 -4.70
C VAL A 67 -12.42 4.72 -4.41
N GLY A 68 -12.88 5.93 -4.11
CA GLY A 68 -12.02 7.04 -3.70
C GLY A 68 -11.21 6.73 -2.44
N LEU A 69 -11.88 6.20 -1.41
CA LEU A 69 -11.25 5.78 -0.16
C LEU A 69 -10.25 4.65 -0.37
N TRP A 70 -10.59 3.67 -1.21
CA TRP A 70 -9.68 2.58 -1.56
C TRP A 70 -8.41 3.10 -2.26
N LEU A 71 -8.57 3.99 -3.27
CA LEU A 71 -7.43 4.60 -3.97
C LEU A 71 -6.48 5.34 -3.01
N GLN A 72 -7.03 6.05 -2.02
CA GLN A 72 -6.25 6.73 -0.97
C GLN A 72 -5.55 5.73 -0.04
N ARG A 73 -6.24 4.68 0.41
CA ARG A 73 -5.65 3.64 1.26
C ARG A 73 -4.49 2.93 0.58
N VAL A 74 -4.60 2.62 -0.71
CA VAL A 74 -3.51 2.02 -1.48
C VAL A 74 -2.30 2.96 -1.55
N GLU A 75 -2.51 4.25 -1.79
CA GLU A 75 -1.42 5.24 -1.86
C GLU A 75 -0.68 5.36 -0.51
N SER A 76 -1.44 5.54 0.59
CA SER A 76 -0.87 5.60 1.95
C SER A 76 -0.09 4.34 2.29
N THR A 77 -0.67 3.17 1.99
CA THR A 77 -0.01 1.88 2.22
C THR A 77 1.28 1.76 1.41
N GLY A 78 1.30 2.27 0.18
CA GLY A 78 2.49 2.31 -0.66
C GLY A 78 3.64 3.08 0.00
N HIS A 79 3.38 4.27 0.54
CA HIS A 79 4.40 5.06 1.24
C HIS A 79 4.96 4.33 2.47
N GLU A 80 4.09 3.69 3.26
CA GLU A 80 4.53 2.92 4.43
C GLU A 80 5.36 1.69 4.03
N VAL A 81 4.99 1.01 2.93
CA VAL A 81 5.78 -0.11 2.39
C VAL A 81 7.16 0.36 1.93
N ASP A 82 7.24 1.47 1.21
CA ASP A 82 8.52 2.02 0.76
C ASP A 82 9.44 2.35 1.96
N GLN A 83 8.88 2.90 3.04
CA GLN A 83 9.60 3.14 4.30
C GLN A 83 10.09 1.85 4.95
N ILE A 84 9.25 0.81 5.03
CA ILE A 84 9.62 -0.49 5.61
C ILE A 84 10.75 -1.15 4.80
N ILE A 85 10.69 -1.07 3.47
CA ILE A 85 11.75 -1.59 2.59
C ILE A 85 13.06 -0.83 2.84
N ALA A 86 13.02 0.49 2.96
CA ALA A 86 14.20 1.29 3.29
C ALA A 86 14.79 0.93 4.67
N GLU A 87 13.95 0.85 5.71
CA GLU A 87 14.34 0.42 7.06
C GLU A 87 14.97 -0.99 7.05
N GLY A 88 14.34 -1.93 6.35
CA GLY A 88 14.81 -3.31 6.24
C GLY A 88 16.17 -3.40 5.53
N ASN A 89 16.34 -2.70 4.41
CA ASN A 89 17.62 -2.65 3.70
C ASN A 89 18.73 -2.02 4.55
N GLN A 90 18.42 -0.99 5.35
CA GLN A 90 19.38 -0.43 6.30
C GLN A 90 19.81 -1.46 7.35
N GLN A 91 18.88 -2.29 7.85
CA GLN A 91 19.23 -3.37 8.76
C GLN A 91 20.11 -4.44 8.12
N LEU A 92 19.82 -4.82 6.88
CA LEU A 92 20.64 -5.78 6.11
C LEU A 92 22.07 -5.23 5.87
N SER A 93 22.20 -3.91 5.67
CA SER A 93 23.50 -3.26 5.48
C SER A 93 24.32 -3.10 6.76
N ASN A 94 23.68 -3.15 7.94
CA ASN A 94 24.37 -2.96 9.22
C ASN A 94 25.16 -4.22 9.63
N ARG A 95 26.47 -4.19 9.35
CA ARG A 95 27.39 -5.25 9.76
C ARG A 95 27.68 -5.14 11.27
N CYS A 96 27.14 -6.01 12.11
CA CYS A 96 27.70 -6.12 13.46
C CYS A 96 29.06 -6.82 13.38
N ILE A 97 30.11 -6.11 13.78
CA ILE A 97 31.44 -6.68 14.02
C ILE A 97 31.38 -7.42 15.36
N GLY A 98 31.71 -8.73 15.40
CA GLY A 98 32.01 -9.42 16.66
C GLY A 98 30.87 -10.16 17.38
N GLY A 99 29.95 -10.81 16.64
CA GLY A 99 29.45 -12.12 17.10
C GLY A 99 28.16 -12.25 17.90
N CYS A 100 27.42 -11.19 18.26
CA CYS A 100 25.96 -11.21 18.55
C CYS A 100 25.58 -9.87 19.23
N CYS A 101 24.78 -9.01 18.58
CA CYS A 101 24.33 -7.75 19.17
C CYS A 101 22.83 -7.80 19.52
N PRO A 102 22.45 -7.83 20.81
CA PRO A 102 21.03 -7.95 21.23
C PRO A 102 20.14 -6.81 20.74
N LYS A 103 20.68 -5.59 20.62
CA LYS A 103 19.94 -4.40 20.16
C LYS A 103 19.48 -4.51 18.70
N HIS A 104 20.25 -5.20 17.87
CA HIS A 104 19.87 -5.44 16.47
C HIS A 104 18.77 -6.50 16.37
N CYS A 105 18.78 -7.55 17.20
CA CYS A 105 17.74 -8.59 17.22
C CYS A 105 16.33 -8.01 17.52
N LEU A 106 16.22 -7.07 18.46
CA LEU A 106 14.93 -6.43 18.77
C LEU A 106 14.44 -5.51 17.64
N SER A 107 15.33 -4.77 16.97
CA SER A 107 15.00 -3.96 15.79
C SER A 107 14.57 -4.82 14.61
N SER A 108 15.23 -5.96 14.46
CA SER A 108 14.97 -6.99 13.46
C SER A 108 13.60 -7.62 13.60
N TYR A 109 13.24 -8.04 14.81
CA TYR A 109 11.89 -8.53 15.10
C TYR A 109 10.80 -7.48 14.79
N LYS A 110 11.05 -6.19 15.08
CA LYS A 110 10.10 -5.11 14.76
C LYS A 110 9.87 -4.98 13.25
N VAL A 111 10.93 -5.01 12.44
CA VAL A 111 10.80 -4.92 10.98
C VAL A 111 10.11 -6.17 10.41
N GLY A 112 10.51 -7.36 10.84
CA GLY A 112 9.83 -8.60 10.42
C GLY A 112 8.32 -8.57 10.71
N LYS A 113 7.92 -8.10 11.90
CA LYS A 113 6.50 -7.92 12.25
C LYS A 113 5.79 -6.89 11.36
N LYS A 114 6.42 -5.75 11.07
CA LYS A 114 5.86 -4.73 10.15
C LYS A 114 5.66 -5.33 8.75
N VAL A 115 6.63 -6.09 8.24
CA VAL A 115 6.55 -6.74 6.92
C VAL A 115 5.38 -7.72 6.86
N ALA A 116 5.25 -8.61 7.85
CA ALA A 116 4.15 -9.57 7.89
C ALA A 116 2.77 -8.88 7.95
N GLN A 117 2.64 -7.83 8.74
CA GLN A 117 1.40 -7.04 8.82
C GLN A 117 1.06 -6.37 7.48
N LYS A 118 2.06 -5.79 6.81
CA LYS A 118 1.84 -5.13 5.52
C LYS A 118 1.56 -6.10 4.38
N LEU A 119 2.16 -7.29 4.39
CA LEU A 119 1.82 -8.35 3.42
C LEU A 119 0.33 -8.70 3.48
N LYS A 120 -0.23 -8.86 4.69
CA LYS A 120 -1.66 -9.09 4.86
C LYS A 120 -2.50 -7.92 4.34
N MET A 121 -2.15 -6.70 4.73
CA MET A 121 -2.88 -5.50 4.31
C MET A 121 -2.85 -5.29 2.79
N VAL A 122 -1.72 -5.55 2.13
CA VAL A 122 -1.59 -5.47 0.66
C VAL A 122 -2.45 -6.53 -0.01
N ALA A 123 -2.51 -7.76 0.54
CA ALA A 123 -3.38 -8.81 0.01
C ALA A 123 -4.86 -8.45 0.14
N ASP A 124 -5.27 -7.92 1.31
CA ASP A 124 -6.64 -7.49 1.57
C ASP A 124 -7.05 -6.38 0.59
N LEU A 125 -6.23 -5.32 0.47
CA LEU A 125 -6.47 -4.22 -0.48
C LEU A 125 -6.53 -4.70 -1.94
N LYS A 126 -5.71 -5.68 -2.32
CA LYS A 126 -5.75 -6.27 -3.67
C LYS A 126 -7.07 -6.97 -3.94
N SER A 127 -7.61 -7.66 -2.94
CA SER A 127 -8.93 -8.31 -3.06
C SER A 127 -10.08 -7.31 -3.13
N GLU A 128 -10.00 -6.21 -2.38
CA GLU A 128 -10.98 -5.11 -2.39
C GLU A 128 -11.01 -4.35 -3.71
N GLY A 129 -9.89 -4.32 -4.46
CA GLY A 129 -9.75 -3.56 -5.71
C GLY A 129 -10.58 -4.05 -6.89
N ASN A 130 -11.36 -5.13 -6.73
CA ASN A 130 -12.17 -5.70 -7.79
C ASN A 130 -13.54 -5.03 -7.92
N PHE A 131 -13.55 -3.76 -8.34
CA PHE A 131 -14.79 -2.99 -8.54
C PHE A 131 -15.41 -3.27 -9.91
N SER A 132 -16.64 -3.80 -9.94
CA SER A 132 -17.41 -3.93 -11.19
C SER A 132 -17.84 -2.57 -11.75
N GLU A 133 -18.23 -1.65 -10.88
CA GLU A 133 -18.58 -0.27 -11.20
C GLU A 133 -17.79 0.70 -10.34
N VAL A 134 -17.29 1.79 -10.93
CA VAL A 134 -16.44 2.77 -10.23
C VAL A 134 -17.09 4.14 -10.02
N ALA A 135 -18.25 4.37 -10.65
CA ALA A 135 -18.98 5.62 -10.59
C ALA A 135 -20.48 5.38 -10.83
N TYR A 136 -21.32 6.34 -10.42
CA TYR A 136 -22.75 6.37 -10.71
C TYR A 136 -23.07 7.47 -11.72
N ILE A 137 -24.06 7.23 -12.58
CA ILE A 137 -24.61 8.25 -13.48
C ILE A 137 -25.32 9.30 -12.61
N LEU A 138 -25.00 10.58 -12.84
CA LEU A 138 -25.75 11.66 -12.22
C LEU A 138 -27.07 11.87 -12.98
N PRO A 139 -28.20 12.08 -12.29
CA PRO A 139 -29.41 12.51 -12.96
C PRO A 139 -29.16 13.85 -13.67
N PRO A 140 -29.78 14.10 -14.84
CA PRO A 140 -29.66 15.37 -15.53
C PRO A 140 -30.01 16.52 -14.57
N PRO A 141 -29.32 17.67 -14.67
CA PRO A 141 -29.69 18.84 -13.87
C PRO A 141 -31.17 19.16 -14.13
N ALA A 142 -31.89 19.48 -13.05
CA ALA A 142 -33.27 19.94 -13.19
C ALA A 142 -33.26 21.16 -14.11
N VAL A 143 -34.00 21.06 -15.22
CA VAL A 143 -34.24 22.22 -16.07
C VAL A 143 -35.06 23.22 -15.25
N GLU A 144 -34.43 24.33 -14.85
CA GLU A 144 -35.20 25.49 -14.43
C GLU A 144 -35.99 25.94 -15.67
N ASP A 145 -37.30 25.77 -15.65
CA ASP A 145 -38.20 26.35 -16.64
C ASP A 145 -37.95 27.86 -16.66
N ILE A 146 -37.17 28.31 -17.63
CA ILE A 146 -37.05 29.73 -17.95
C ILE A 146 -38.45 30.16 -18.37
N HIS A 147 -39.19 30.79 -17.45
CA HIS A 147 -40.40 31.54 -17.77
C HIS A 147 -40.03 32.50 -18.89
N GLY A 148 -40.46 32.19 -20.11
CA GLY A 148 -40.21 33.02 -21.28
C GLY A 148 -40.72 34.44 -21.02
N PRO A 149 -40.09 35.48 -21.61
CA PRO A 149 -40.54 36.85 -21.43
C PRO A 149 -42.01 36.96 -21.83
N GLN A 150 -42.86 37.31 -20.86
CA GLN A 150 -44.24 37.70 -21.13
C GLN A 150 -44.20 38.90 -22.07
N THR A 151 -44.53 38.68 -23.34
CA THR A 151 -44.80 39.76 -24.26
C THR A 151 -46.13 40.38 -23.84
N ASP A 152 -46.06 41.47 -23.10
CA ASP A 152 -47.17 42.38 -22.90
C ASP A 152 -47.58 42.93 -24.27
N CYS A 153 -48.63 42.34 -24.86
CA CYS A 153 -49.29 42.90 -26.03
C CYS A 153 -50.11 44.10 -25.57
N GLY A 154 -49.41 45.21 -25.33
CA GLY A 154 -49.99 46.52 -25.14
C GLY A 154 -50.84 46.90 -26.33
N HIS A 155 -52.15 47.03 -26.08
CA HIS A 155 -53.19 47.43 -27.00
C HIS A 155 -52.82 48.72 -27.73
N GLY A 156 -52.93 48.70 -29.05
CA GLY A 156 -53.15 49.92 -29.83
C GLY A 156 -54.60 50.40 -29.68
N LEU A 157 -54.87 51.56 -30.31
CA LEU A 157 -56.10 52.37 -30.36
C LEU A 157 -56.07 53.53 -29.32
N ASP A 158 -56.21 54.81 -29.65
CA ASP A 158 -56.77 55.49 -30.82
C ASP A 158 -56.31 56.97 -30.87
N VAL A 159 -56.26 57.50 -32.11
CA VAL A 159 -56.45 58.90 -32.60
C VAL A 159 -55.60 60.05 -32.02
#